data_AF-A0A8T5F525-F1
#
_entry.id   AF-A0A8T5F525-F1
#
_cell.length_a   1.000
_cell.length_b   1.000
_cell.length_c   1.000
_cell.angle_alpha   90.00
_cell.angle_beta   90.00
_cell.angle_gamma   90.00
#
_symmetry.space_group_name_H-M   'P 1'
#
loop_
_entity.id
_entity.type
_entity.pdbx_description
1 polymer ?
#
loop_
_entity_poly.entity_id
_entity_poly.type
_entity_poly.pdbx_seq_one_letter_code
_entity_poly.pdbx_strand_id
1 'polypeptide(L)'
;MLTPDIHSKRVALEKLLDEYSSLERQLVISIREYSLSQSGLWLKVPNLALEAQGRGGYSDSYNRAFSSGYWSIDSSIKGGVYTIYVDLSNGELISPFLLEKKGKERLAWDERVLEITSNIDEINAESIITDLTTQAKSKYESWQKPKEIEEWRKERKKEIPKIFRNK
;
A
#
# COMPACT_ATOMS: atom_id res chain seq x y z
N MET A 1 -40.75 23.89 -23.96
CA MET A 1 -41.08 22.45 -24.05
C MET A 1 -39.87 21.73 -24.61
N LEU A 2 -39.22 20.85 -23.85
CA LEU A 2 -38.20 19.94 -24.39
C LEU A 2 -38.92 18.88 -25.23
N THR A 3 -38.38 18.54 -26.39
CA THR A 3 -38.95 17.47 -27.21
C THR A 3 -38.86 16.13 -26.46
N PRO A 4 -39.81 15.20 -26.63
CA PRO A 4 -39.83 13.91 -25.92
C PRO A 4 -38.50 13.13 -26.01
N ASP A 5 -37.75 13.32 -27.10
CA ASP A 5 -36.43 12.73 -27.33
C ASP A 5 -35.35 13.24 -26.36
N ILE A 6 -35.35 14.53 -26.01
CA ILE A 6 -34.36 15.11 -25.09
C ILE A 6 -34.60 14.63 -23.65
N HIS A 7 -35.87 14.53 -23.25
CA HIS A 7 -36.21 14.04 -21.91
C HIS A 7 -35.81 12.57 -21.72
N SER A 8 -36.10 11.72 -22.71
CA SER A 8 -35.71 10.30 -22.69
C SER A 8 -34.18 10.12 -22.60
N LYS A 9 -33.42 10.88 -23.41
CA LYS A 9 -31.94 10.86 -23.36
C LYS A 9 -31.39 11.29 -22.01
N ARG A 10 -32.00 12.31 -21.38
CA ARG A 10 -31.61 12.77 -20.05
C ARG A 10 -31.80 11.70 -18.98
N VAL A 11 -32.97 11.05 -18.96
CA VAL A 11 -33.27 9.98 -17.99
C VAL A 11 -32.31 8.79 -18.16
N ALA A 12 -32.00 8.43 -19.41
CA ALA A 12 -31.02 7.38 -19.69
C ALA A 12 -29.61 7.75 -19.19
N LEU A 13 -29.19 9.00 -19.37
CA LEU A 13 -27.90 9.50 -18.89
C LEU A 13 -27.81 9.48 -17.36
N GLU A 14 -28.85 9.95 -16.66
CA GLU A 14 -28.91 9.94 -15.19
C GLU A 14 -28.77 8.50 -14.66
N LYS A 15 -29.49 7.54 -15.27
CA LYS A 15 -29.37 6.12 -14.91
C LYS A 15 -27.95 5.57 -15.13
N LEU A 16 -27.31 5.90 -16.25
CA LEU A 16 -25.94 5.45 -16.53
C LEU A 16 -24.93 6.04 -15.54
N LEU A 17 -25.11 7.29 -15.13
CA LEU A 17 -24.26 7.93 -14.11
C LEU A 17 -24.42 7.25 -12.75
N ASP A 18 -25.65 6.93 -12.35
CA ASP A 18 -25.91 6.21 -11.10
C ASP A 18 -25.29 4.80 -11.11
N GLU A 19 -25.42 4.07 -12.22
CA GLU A 19 -24.81 2.75 -12.42
C GLU A 19 -23.28 2.83 -12.34
N TYR A 20 -22.67 3.83 -13.00
CA TYR A 20 -21.24 4.07 -12.97
C TYR A 20 -20.74 4.34 -11.55
N SER A 21 -21.37 5.28 -10.83
CA SER A 21 -20.99 5.60 -9.45
C SER A 21 -21.15 4.40 -8.50
N SER A 22 -22.16 3.55 -8.72
CA SER A 22 -22.32 2.30 -7.97
C SER A 22 -21.16 1.33 -8.22
N LEU A 23 -20.73 1.17 -9.48
CA LEU A 23 -19.60 0.31 -9.84
C LEU A 23 -18.28 0.82 -9.27
N GLU A 24 -18.01 2.12 -9.35
CA GLU A 24 -16.82 2.73 -8.74
C GLU A 24 -16.75 2.44 -7.24
N ARG A 25 -17.86 2.62 -6.54
CA ARG A 25 -17.93 2.34 -5.10
C ARG A 25 -17.68 0.87 -4.79
N GLN A 26 -18.25 -0.05 -5.56
CA GLN A 26 -18.02 -1.49 -5.40
C GLN A 26 -16.57 -1.88 -5.66
N LEU A 27 -15.93 -1.27 -6.67
CA LEU A 27 -14.53 -1.49 -6.97
C LEU A 27 -13.63 -1.02 -5.83
N VAL A 28 -13.88 0.16 -5.27
CA VAL A 28 -13.12 0.65 -4.11
C VAL A 28 -13.26 -0.28 -2.90
N ILE A 29 -14.48 -0.72 -2.60
CA ILE A 29 -14.72 -1.70 -1.53
C ILE A 29 -13.89 -2.97 -1.78
N SER A 30 -13.94 -3.49 -3.00
CA SER A 30 -13.23 -4.72 -3.38
C SER A 30 -11.71 -4.58 -3.23
N ILE A 31 -11.13 -3.43 -3.61
CA ILE A 31 -9.68 -3.16 -3.47
C ILE A 31 -9.28 -3.12 -1.98
N ARG A 32 -10.08 -2.45 -1.14
CA ARG A 32 -9.83 -2.38 0.30
C ARG A 32 -9.95 -3.76 0.95
N GLU A 33 -11.00 -4.50 0.61
CA GLU A 33 -11.22 -5.86 1.11
C GLU A 33 -10.10 -6.81 0.67
N TYR A 34 -9.62 -6.68 -0.57
CA TYR A 34 -8.46 -7.43 -1.05
C TYR A 34 -7.22 -7.17 -0.20
N SER A 35 -6.89 -5.90 0.09
CA SER A 35 -5.74 -5.56 0.94
C SER A 35 -5.93 -6.06 2.39
N LEU A 36 -7.11 -5.86 2.98
CA LEU A 36 -7.47 -6.29 4.33
C LEU A 36 -7.43 -7.81 4.51
N SER A 37 -7.88 -8.56 3.50
CA SER A 37 -7.91 -10.03 3.52
C SER A 37 -6.51 -10.64 3.69
N GLN A 38 -5.46 -9.87 3.36
CA GLN A 38 -4.06 -10.24 3.45
C GLN A 38 -3.39 -9.74 4.75
N SER A 39 -4.14 -9.24 5.73
CA SER A 39 -3.64 -8.75 7.03
C SER A 39 -2.58 -9.65 7.68
N GLY A 40 -2.77 -10.97 7.66
CA GLY A 40 -1.80 -11.92 8.21
C GLY A 40 -0.45 -11.95 7.46
N LEU A 41 -0.46 -11.68 6.16
CA LEU A 41 0.75 -11.59 5.33
C LEU A 41 1.47 -10.27 5.54
N TRP A 42 0.72 -9.17 5.64
CA TRP A 42 1.28 -7.84 5.89
C TRP A 42 2.16 -7.78 7.15
N LEU A 43 1.81 -8.55 8.19
CA LEU A 43 2.62 -8.67 9.41
C LEU A 43 4.06 -9.18 9.17
N LYS A 44 4.32 -9.89 8.07
CA LYS A 44 5.65 -10.42 7.72
C LYS A 44 6.53 -9.39 7.01
N VAL A 45 5.91 -8.41 6.33
CA VAL A 45 6.59 -7.44 5.47
C VAL A 45 7.66 -6.64 6.23
N PRO A 46 7.43 -6.11 7.45
CA PRO A 46 8.44 -5.32 8.16
C PRO A 46 9.78 -6.06 8.37
N ASN A 47 9.75 -7.32 8.80
CA ASN A 47 10.98 -8.07 9.01
C ASN A 47 11.67 -8.39 7.68
N LEU A 48 10.92 -8.83 6.67
CA LEU A 48 11.49 -9.14 5.36
C LEU A 48 12.07 -7.91 4.67
N ALA A 49 11.42 -6.75 4.82
CA ALA A 49 11.92 -5.47 4.35
C ALA A 49 13.26 -5.09 5.02
N LEU A 50 13.38 -5.31 6.33
CA LEU A 50 14.65 -5.09 7.03
C LEU A 50 15.75 -6.05 6.52
N GLU A 51 15.42 -7.31 6.29
CA GLU A 51 16.35 -8.31 5.75
C GLU A 51 16.72 -8.09 4.28
N ALA A 52 15.86 -7.42 3.50
CA ALA A 52 16.14 -7.00 2.13
C ALA A 52 16.96 -5.69 2.09
N GLN A 53 16.77 -4.78 3.06
CA GLN A 53 17.37 -3.45 3.03
C GLN A 53 18.89 -3.48 3.00
N GLY A 54 19.48 -2.73 2.06
CA GLY A 54 20.92 -2.68 1.85
C GLY A 54 21.48 -3.77 0.94
N ARG A 55 20.65 -4.70 0.43
CA ARG A 55 21.06 -5.70 -0.59
C ARG A 55 21.06 -5.13 -2.01
N GLY A 56 20.11 -4.26 -2.33
CA GLY A 56 20.02 -3.53 -3.61
C GLY A 56 20.31 -2.03 -3.49
N GLY A 57 20.84 -1.60 -2.33
CA GLY A 57 20.87 -0.19 -1.94
C GLY A 57 19.77 0.15 -0.94
N TYR A 58 19.51 1.44 -0.80
CA TYR A 58 18.53 1.97 0.14
C TYR A 58 17.17 2.11 -0.53
N SER A 59 16.13 1.52 0.08
CA SER A 59 14.73 1.69 -0.32
C SER A 59 13.95 2.43 0.78
N ASP A 60 13.24 3.48 0.39
CA ASP A 60 12.35 4.23 1.28
C ASP A 60 11.16 3.38 1.74
N SER A 61 10.56 2.60 0.82
CA SER A 61 9.45 1.70 1.14
C SER A 61 9.87 0.68 2.20
N TYR A 62 11.09 0.17 2.13
CA TYR A 62 11.59 -0.80 3.11
C TYR A 62 11.81 -0.14 4.46
N ASN A 63 12.43 1.05 4.46
CA ASN A 63 12.62 1.82 5.67
C ASN A 63 11.30 2.12 6.38
N ARG A 64 10.28 2.56 5.65
CA ARG A 64 8.95 2.83 6.20
C ARG A 64 8.28 1.56 6.74
N ALA A 65 8.45 0.43 6.06
CA ALA A 65 7.87 -0.84 6.49
C ALA A 65 8.36 -1.24 7.88
N PHE A 66 9.67 -1.25 8.12
CA PHE A 66 10.21 -1.68 9.41
C PHE A 66 10.23 -0.58 10.50
N SER A 67 10.29 0.70 10.13
CA SER A 67 10.33 1.81 11.09
C SER A 67 8.95 2.28 11.52
N SER A 68 8.01 2.33 10.57
CA SER A 68 6.72 3.00 10.73
C SER A 68 5.53 2.04 10.60
N GLY A 69 5.75 0.82 10.11
CA GLY A 69 4.68 -0.15 9.88
C GLY A 69 3.82 0.19 8.66
N TYR A 70 4.36 0.93 7.68
CA TYR A 70 3.63 1.32 6.47
C TYR A 70 4.35 0.89 5.20
N TRP A 71 3.59 0.47 4.21
CA TRP A 71 4.09 0.21 2.85
C TRP A 71 3.58 1.30 1.90
N SER A 72 4.47 2.01 1.22
CA SER A 72 4.08 3.04 0.25
C SER A 72 3.64 2.42 -1.07
N ILE A 73 2.65 3.04 -1.69
CA ILE A 73 2.11 2.68 -3.01
C ILE A 73 2.68 3.66 -4.03
N ASP A 74 3.58 3.21 -4.89
CA ASP A 74 4.34 4.05 -5.84
C ASP A 74 3.42 4.68 -6.88
N SER A 75 2.40 3.94 -7.35
CA SER A 75 1.36 4.46 -8.24
C SER A 75 0.54 5.62 -7.63
N SER A 76 0.60 5.79 -6.31
CA SER A 76 -0.09 6.88 -5.59
C SER A 76 0.73 8.18 -5.49
N ILE A 77 1.93 8.26 -6.07
CA ILE A 77 2.77 9.46 -5.99
C ILE A 77 2.11 10.63 -6.72
N LYS A 78 1.95 11.77 -6.02
CA LYS A 78 1.52 13.06 -6.59
C LYS A 78 2.45 14.14 -6.10
N GLY A 79 3.04 14.92 -7.00
CA GLY A 79 3.97 16.00 -6.61
C GLY A 79 5.19 15.51 -5.81
N GLY A 80 5.65 14.27 -6.05
CA GLY A 80 6.80 13.68 -5.35
C GLY A 80 6.50 13.09 -3.97
N VAL A 81 5.23 13.01 -3.57
CA VAL A 81 4.81 12.42 -2.28
C VAL A 81 3.81 11.30 -2.49
N TYR A 82 3.97 10.20 -1.73
CA TYR A 82 3.01 9.09 -1.73
C TYR A 82 1.71 9.51 -1.06
N THR A 83 0.59 9.28 -1.72
CA THR A 83 -0.74 9.65 -1.20
C THR A 83 -1.47 8.48 -0.52
N ILE A 84 -1.01 7.25 -0.75
CA ILE A 84 -1.59 6.02 -0.19
C ILE A 84 -0.51 5.12 0.37
N TYR A 85 -0.83 4.49 1.50
CA TYR A 85 -0.02 3.46 2.14
C TYR A 85 -0.91 2.31 2.57
N VAL A 86 -0.31 1.12 2.70
CA VAL A 86 -0.88 0.03 3.47
C VAL A 86 -0.41 0.13 4.92
N ASP A 87 -1.33 0.13 5.88
CA ASP A 87 -1.00 -0.13 7.28
C ASP A 87 -0.70 -1.62 7.45
N LEU A 88 0.56 -1.95 7.72
CA LEU A 88 1.03 -3.34 7.77
C LEU A 88 0.46 -4.12 8.95
N SER A 89 -0.12 -3.44 9.95
CA SER A 89 -0.72 -4.10 11.12
C SER A 89 -2.07 -4.74 10.82
N ASN A 90 -2.80 -4.24 9.82
CA ASN A 90 -4.18 -4.65 9.53
C ASN A 90 -4.52 -4.75 8.02
N GLY A 91 -3.67 -4.25 7.11
CA GLY A 91 -3.92 -4.20 5.67
C GLY A 91 -4.83 -3.07 5.21
N GLU A 92 -5.08 -2.04 6.04
CA GLU A 92 -5.90 -0.90 5.62
C GLU A 92 -5.15 0.03 4.67
N LEU A 93 -5.86 0.54 3.65
CA LEU A 93 -5.36 1.60 2.78
C LEU A 93 -5.60 2.97 3.42
N ILE A 94 -4.52 3.63 3.82
CA ILE A 94 -4.52 4.91 4.54
C ILE A 94 -3.86 6.01 3.72
N SER A 95 -4.14 7.27 4.07
CA SER A 95 -3.44 8.44 3.52
C SER A 95 -2.70 9.20 4.61
N PRO A 96 -1.42 9.59 4.40
CA PRO A 96 -0.66 10.31 5.40
C PRO A 96 -1.17 11.75 5.57
N PHE A 97 -1.87 12.28 4.57
CA PHE A 97 -2.40 13.65 4.59
C PHE A 97 -3.63 13.78 5.50
N LEU A 98 -4.15 12.66 5.99
CA LEU A 98 -5.28 12.61 6.91
C LEU A 98 -4.86 12.25 8.34
N LEU A 99 -3.55 12.21 8.63
CA LEU A 99 -2.98 11.74 9.89
C LEU A 99 -3.35 12.58 11.12
N GLU A 100 -3.83 13.81 10.94
CA GLU A 100 -4.18 14.72 12.04
C GLU A 100 -5.42 14.31 12.84
N LYS A 101 -6.18 13.31 12.37
CA LYS A 101 -7.39 12.88 13.07
C LYS A 101 -7.35 11.40 13.47
N LYS A 102 -7.66 11.13 14.74
CA LYS A 102 -7.76 9.78 15.28
C LYS A 102 -9.03 9.10 14.75
N GLY A 103 -8.91 7.90 14.16
CA GLY A 103 -10.04 7.06 13.75
C GLY A 103 -10.14 6.82 12.23
N LYS A 104 -11.36 6.56 11.73
CA LYS A 104 -11.69 6.28 10.31
C LYS A 104 -11.22 7.37 9.33
N GLU A 105 -10.91 8.55 9.85
CA GLU A 105 -10.44 9.68 9.05
C GLU A 105 -9.06 9.45 8.43
N ARG A 106 -8.34 8.37 8.78
CA ARG A 106 -7.06 8.00 8.13
C ARG A 106 -7.19 7.24 6.81
N LEU A 107 -8.36 6.68 6.50
CA LEU A 107 -8.56 5.89 5.29
C LEU A 107 -8.29 6.77 4.06
N ALA A 108 -7.57 6.23 3.08
CA ALA A 108 -7.36 6.91 1.80
C ALA A 108 -8.71 7.28 1.17
N TRP A 109 -8.81 8.39 0.43
CA TRP A 109 -10.05 8.74 -0.27
C TRP A 109 -10.33 7.74 -1.40
N ASP A 110 -11.61 7.52 -1.69
CA ASP A 110 -12.06 6.53 -2.68
C ASP A 110 -11.49 6.81 -4.07
N GLU A 111 -11.43 8.09 -4.47
CA GLU A 111 -10.84 8.51 -5.75
C GLU A 111 -9.35 8.14 -5.84
N ARG A 112 -8.63 8.17 -4.71
CA ARG A 112 -7.23 7.77 -4.65
C ARG A 112 -7.08 6.26 -4.70
N VAL A 113 -7.94 5.51 -4.02
CA VAL A 113 -7.93 4.04 -4.07
C VAL A 113 -8.15 3.52 -5.49
N LEU A 114 -9.01 4.18 -6.28
CA LEU A 114 -9.20 3.85 -7.69
C LEU A 114 -7.92 4.00 -8.52
N GLU A 115 -6.99 4.88 -8.16
CA GLU A 115 -5.71 5.04 -8.88
C GLU A 115 -4.82 3.79 -8.81
N ILE A 116 -5.03 2.94 -7.80
CA ILE A 116 -4.27 1.69 -7.60
C ILE A 116 -4.70 0.61 -8.61
N THR A 117 -5.88 0.73 -9.23
CA THR A 117 -6.44 -0.31 -10.13
C THR A 117 -5.48 -0.75 -11.23
N SER A 118 -4.71 0.19 -11.79
CA SER A 118 -3.71 -0.09 -12.82
C SER A 118 -2.46 -0.82 -12.31
N ASN A 119 -2.23 -0.85 -10.99
CA ASN A 119 -1.05 -1.44 -10.35
C ASN A 119 -1.44 -2.22 -9.08
N ILE A 120 -2.44 -3.10 -9.20
CA ILE A 120 -2.98 -3.84 -8.05
C ILE A 120 -1.94 -4.70 -7.33
N ASP A 121 -0.87 -5.09 -8.02
CA ASP A 121 0.25 -5.85 -7.45
C ASP A 121 0.99 -5.08 -6.33
N GLU A 122 0.91 -3.75 -6.30
CA GLU A 122 1.48 -2.93 -5.22
C GLU A 122 0.76 -3.13 -3.88
N ILE A 123 -0.45 -3.74 -3.88
CA ILE A 123 -1.19 -4.15 -2.68
C ILE A 123 -1.35 -5.67 -2.58
N ASN A 124 -0.60 -6.44 -3.37
CA ASN A 124 -0.53 -7.89 -3.28
C ASN A 124 0.60 -8.29 -2.31
N ALA A 125 0.24 -8.62 -1.08
CA ALA A 125 1.19 -8.96 -0.02
C ALA A 125 2.02 -10.20 -0.37
N GLU A 126 1.45 -11.19 -1.06
CA GLU A 126 2.18 -12.40 -1.47
C GLU A 126 3.29 -12.07 -2.47
N SER A 127 2.98 -11.23 -3.46
CA SER A 127 3.96 -10.76 -4.45
C SER A 127 5.10 -10.01 -3.75
N ILE A 128 4.76 -9.04 -2.89
CA ILE A 128 5.73 -8.25 -2.12
C ILE A 128 6.61 -9.13 -1.23
N ILE A 129 6.02 -10.11 -0.52
CA ILE A 129 6.78 -11.05 0.31
C ILE A 129 7.74 -11.88 -0.54
N THR A 130 7.32 -12.33 -1.72
CA THR A 130 8.14 -13.11 -2.64
C THR A 130 9.36 -12.29 -3.09
N ASP A 131 9.14 -11.03 -3.47
CA ASP A 131 10.21 -10.13 -3.89
C ASP A 131 11.17 -9.82 -2.75
N LEU A 132 10.65 -9.46 -1.57
CA LEU A 132 11.47 -9.19 -0.38
C LEU A 132 12.28 -10.42 0.04
N THR A 133 11.69 -11.61 -0.02
CA THR A 133 12.38 -12.87 0.29
C THR A 133 13.50 -13.14 -0.70
N THR A 134 13.26 -12.87 -1.98
CA THR A 134 14.28 -13.02 -3.04
C THR A 134 15.43 -12.05 -2.82
N GLN A 135 15.13 -10.79 -2.54
CA GLN A 135 16.14 -9.75 -2.28
C GLN A 135 16.92 -10.00 -0.98
N ALA A 136 16.26 -10.46 0.08
CA ALA A 136 16.93 -10.80 1.34
C ALA A 136 17.98 -11.91 1.17
N LYS A 137 17.79 -12.79 0.18
CA LYS A 137 18.70 -13.90 -0.15
C LYS A 137 19.74 -13.53 -1.21
N SER A 138 19.65 -12.35 -1.83
CA SER A 138 20.62 -11.96 -2.86
C SER A 138 22.02 -11.78 -2.28
N LYS A 139 23.03 -12.03 -3.10
CA LYS A 139 24.42 -11.77 -2.71
C LYS A 139 24.63 -10.28 -2.55
N TYR A 140 25.51 -9.92 -1.62
CA TYR A 140 25.96 -8.54 -1.53
C TYR A 140 26.79 -8.17 -2.75
N GLU A 141 26.60 -6.96 -3.25
CA GLU A 141 27.44 -6.35 -4.25
C GLU A 141 28.82 -6.02 -3.68
N SER A 142 29.83 -5.90 -4.55
CA SER A 142 31.24 -5.69 -4.15
C SER A 142 31.49 -4.41 -3.33
N TRP A 143 30.68 -3.38 -3.53
CA TRP A 143 30.75 -2.10 -2.83
C TRP A 143 29.99 -2.08 -1.50
N GLN A 144 29.20 -3.12 -1.22
CA GLN A 144 28.46 -3.23 0.03
C GLN A 144 29.35 -3.80 1.13
N LYS A 145 29.04 -3.46 2.38
CA LYS A 145 29.79 -3.90 3.55
C LYS A 145 28.91 -4.80 4.42
N PRO A 146 28.92 -6.13 4.20
CA PRO A 146 27.99 -7.06 4.84
C PRO A 146 27.95 -6.96 6.36
N LYS A 147 29.11 -6.80 7.00
CA LYS A 147 29.21 -6.70 8.46
C LYS A 147 28.50 -5.45 9.00
N GLU A 148 28.75 -4.29 8.39
CA GLU A 148 28.12 -3.02 8.79
C GLU A 148 26.60 -3.09 8.57
N ILE A 149 26.15 -3.67 7.45
CA ILE A 149 24.72 -3.85 7.16
C ILE A 149 24.06 -4.76 8.20
N GLU A 150 24.69 -5.88 8.55
CA GLU A 150 24.16 -6.83 9.53
C GLU A 150 24.09 -6.25 10.94
N GLU A 151 25.11 -5.49 11.35
CA GLU A 151 25.10 -4.77 12.63
C GLU A 151 23.97 -3.73 12.67
N TRP A 152 23.83 -2.92 11.61
CA TRP A 152 22.74 -1.97 11.46
C TRP A 152 21.36 -2.65 11.53
N ARG A 153 21.18 -3.81 10.89
CA ARG A 153 19.92 -4.57 10.96
C ARG A 153 19.60 -5.04 12.37
N LYS A 154 20.60 -5.55 13.11
CA LYS A 154 20.41 -5.97 14.51
C LYS A 154 19.96 -4.82 15.40
N GLU A 155 20.44 -3.61 15.15
CA GLU A 155 20.00 -2.41 15.85
C GLU A 155 18.55 -2.08 15.50
N ARG A 156 18.21 -2.00 14.21
CA ARG A 156 16.87 -1.65 13.73
C ARG A 156 15.80 -2.68 14.05
N LYS A 157 16.16 -3.96 14.19
CA LYS A 157 15.22 -5.01 14.62
C LYS A 157 14.61 -4.73 15.99
N LYS A 158 15.29 -3.93 16.83
CA LYS A 158 14.77 -3.48 18.14
C LYS A 158 13.71 -2.39 18.02
N GLU A 159 13.61 -1.72 16.88
CA GLU A 159 12.64 -0.66 16.60
C GLU A 159 11.34 -1.23 16.02
N ILE A 160 11.40 -2.37 15.32
CA ILE A 160 10.23 -3.03 14.73
C ILE A 160 9.16 -3.25 15.81
N PRO A 161 7.93 -2.73 15.67
CA PRO A 161 6.88 -2.91 16.66
C PRO A 161 6.62 -4.39 17.02
N LYS A 162 6.30 -4.68 18.28
CA LYS A 162 6.14 -6.05 18.79
C LYS A 162 5.12 -6.89 18.00
N ILE A 163 4.08 -6.25 17.47
CA ILE A 163 3.05 -6.90 16.64
C ILE A 163 3.63 -7.59 15.41
N PHE A 164 4.79 -7.15 14.93
CA PHE A 164 5.48 -7.72 13.78
C PHE A 164 6.59 -8.71 14.17
N ARG A 165 6.92 -8.88 15.46
CA ARG A 165 8.07 -9.73 15.86
C ARG A 165 7.74 -11.22 15.99
N ASN A 166 6.46 -11.56 16.15
CA ASN A 166 6.01 -12.91 16.45
C ASN A 166 4.95 -13.33 15.42
N LYS A 167 5.37 -13.94 14.31
CA LYS A 167 4.55 -14.81 13.44
C LYS A 167 5.41 -15.41 12.34
#